data_AF-A0A8R1ENS3-F1
#
_entry.id   AF-A0A8R1ENS3-F1
#
_cell.length_a   1.000
_cell.length_b   1.000
_cell.length_c   1.000
_cell.angle_alpha   90.00
_cell.angle_beta   90.00
_cell.angle_gamma   90.00
#
_symmetry.space_group_name_H-M   'P 1'
#
loop_
_entity.id
_entity.type
_entity.pdbx_description
1 polymer ?
#
loop_
_entity_poly.entity_id
_entity_poly.type
_entity_poly.pdbx_seq_one_letter_code
_entity_poly.pdbx_strand_id
1 'polypeptide(L)'
;DNQLVVFADDTTPRYVTCVCVLDYHTVAVADKFGNLAVVRLPEKVNEDVQDDPTVSKSVWDRGWLNGASQKVANEALVYTTI
;
A
#
# COMPACT_ATOMS: atom_id res chain seq x y z
N ASP A 1 11.26 0.70 21.92
CA ASP A 1 10.08 1.56 21.75
C ASP A 1 9.20 0.91 20.69
N ASN A 2 7.99 0.48 21.04
CA ASN A 2 7.15 -0.36 20.18
C ASN A 2 6.18 0.53 19.42
N GLN A 3 6.55 0.92 18.20
CA GLN A 3 5.81 1.87 17.37
C GLN A 3 5.28 1.21 16.10
N LEU A 4 4.08 1.60 15.70
CA LEU A 4 3.51 1.29 14.39
C LEU A 4 3.78 2.48 13.45
N VAL A 5 4.35 2.20 12.28
CA VAL A 5 4.71 3.22 11.29
C VAL A 5 3.94 2.94 10.00
N VAL A 6 3.26 3.96 9.48
CA VAL A 6 2.61 3.89 8.16
C VAL A 6 3.64 4.28 7.12
N PHE A 7 4.12 3.29 6.37
CA PHE A 7 5.16 3.49 5.35
C PHE A 7 4.61 3.56 3.92
N ALA A 8 3.41 3.00 3.68
CA ALA A 8 2.78 2.98 2.38
C ALA A 8 1.26 3.23 2.43
N ASP A 9 0.73 3.82 1.36
CA ASP A 9 -0.70 4.07 1.12
C ASP A 9 -1.05 3.98 -0.39
N ASP A 10 -2.35 3.89 -0.70
CA ASP A 10 -2.86 3.92 -2.09
C ASP A 10 -3.12 5.38 -2.51
N THR A 11 -2.88 5.66 -3.80
CA THR A 11 -3.16 6.96 -4.41
C THR A 11 -4.61 7.11 -4.85
N THR A 12 -5.33 6.00 -5.03
CA THR A 12 -6.72 6.00 -5.45
C THR A 12 -7.64 5.89 -4.25
N PRO A 13 -8.53 6.86 -3.99
CA PRO A 13 -9.51 6.73 -2.91
C PRO A 13 -10.51 5.62 -3.24
N ARG A 14 -10.58 4.61 -2.35
CA ARG A 14 -11.49 3.47 -2.48
C ARG A 14 -12.38 3.40 -1.25
N TYR A 15 -13.69 3.19 -1.45
CA TYR A 15 -14.62 2.96 -0.34
C TYR A 15 -14.61 1.49 0.06
N VAL A 16 -13.48 1.08 0.63
CA VAL A 16 -13.14 -0.33 0.92
C VAL A 16 -14.19 -1.00 1.80
N THR A 17 -14.64 -2.17 1.38
CA THR A 17 -15.60 -3.02 2.12
C THR A 17 -14.94 -4.31 2.62
N CYS A 18 -14.00 -4.88 1.85
CA CYS A 18 -13.19 -6.01 2.30
C CYS A 18 -11.77 -5.98 1.70
N VAL A 19 -10.85 -6.65 2.38
CA VAL A 19 -9.45 -6.82 1.97
C VAL A 19 -9.00 -8.26 2.17
N CYS A 20 -8.10 -8.74 1.32
CA CYS A 20 -7.49 -10.06 1.42
C CYS A 20 -6.00 -9.98 1.07
N VAL A 21 -5.14 -10.42 1.99
CA VAL A 21 -3.70 -10.50 1.74
C VAL A 21 -3.44 -11.72 0.86
N LEU A 22 -2.87 -11.50 -0.34
CA LEU A 22 -2.60 -12.56 -1.31
C LEU A 22 -1.19 -13.12 -1.15
N ASP A 23 -0.22 -12.23 -0.94
CA ASP A 23 1.17 -12.55 -0.68
C ASP A 23 1.81 -11.46 0.22
N TYR A 24 3.12 -11.52 0.42
CA TYR A 24 3.83 -10.58 1.31
C TYR A 24 3.74 -9.11 0.85
N HIS A 25 3.55 -8.85 -0.44
CA HIS A 25 3.54 -7.50 -1.03
C HIS A 25 2.20 -7.10 -1.64
N THR A 26 1.24 -8.03 -1.73
CA THR A 26 0.05 -7.88 -2.57
C THR A 26 -1.23 -8.10 -1.77
N VAL A 27 -2.18 -7.18 -1.96
CA VAL A 27 -3.48 -7.21 -1.30
C VAL A 27 -4.58 -7.03 -2.35
N ALA A 28 -5.60 -7.87 -2.29
CA ALA A 28 -6.85 -7.67 -3.01
C ALA A 28 -7.80 -6.81 -2.17
N VAL A 29 -8.47 -5.87 -2.81
CA VAL A 29 -9.35 -4.86 -2.18
C VAL A 29 -10.66 -4.81 -2.94
N ALA A 30 -11.78 -4.99 -2.24
CA ALA A 30 -13.11 -4.71 -2.80
C ALA A 30 -13.68 -3.42 -2.21
N ASP A 31 -14.49 -2.71 -2.99
CA ASP A 31 -15.17 -1.50 -2.55
C ASP A 31 -16.71 -1.56 -2.71
N LYS A 32 -17.40 -0.59 -2.10
CA LYS A 32 -18.87 -0.53 -2.05
C LYS A 32 -19.55 -0.36 -3.40
N PHE A 33 -18.81 0.02 -4.44
CA PHE A 33 -19.35 0.29 -5.77
C PHE A 33 -19.21 -0.91 -6.70
N GLY A 34 -18.78 -2.07 -6.19
CA GLY A 34 -18.60 -3.27 -6.98
C GLY A 34 -17.25 -3.32 -7.69
N ASN A 35 -16.26 -2.53 -7.27
CA ASN A 35 -14.91 -2.63 -7.83
C ASN A 35 -14.09 -3.64 -7.04
N LEU A 36 -13.28 -4.43 -7.75
CA LEU A 36 -12.23 -5.28 -7.20
C LEU A 36 -10.88 -4.81 -7.74
N ALA A 37 -9.94 -4.51 -6.85
CA ALA A 37 -8.59 -4.10 -7.20
C ALA A 37 -7.55 -5.04 -6.59
N VAL A 38 -6.42 -5.19 -7.25
CA VAL A 38 -5.21 -5.82 -6.70
C VAL A 38 -4.14 -4.75 -6.63
N VAL A 39 -3.65 -4.49 -5.42
CA VAL A 39 -2.58 -3.51 -5.16
C VAL A 39 -1.33 -4.21 -4.67
N ARG A 40 -0.17 -3.72 -5.09
CA ARG A 40 1.14 -4.28 -4.75
C ARG A 40 2.13 -3.20 -4.32
N LEU A 41 2.94 -3.51 -3.32
CA LEU A 41 4.09 -2.67 -2.96
C LEU A 41 5.20 -2.81 -4.03
N PRO A 42 5.74 -1.72 -4.59
CA PRO A 42 6.82 -1.79 -5.56
C PRO A 42 8.09 -2.46 -4.98
N GLU A 43 8.79 -3.27 -5.77
CA GLU A 43 9.96 -4.05 -5.32
C GLU A 43 11.07 -3.19 -4.71
N LYS A 44 11.34 -2.02 -5.31
CA LYS A 44 12.39 -1.10 -4.85
C LYS A 44 12.20 -0.58 -3.42
N VAL A 45 10.96 -0.57 -2.93
CA VAL A 45 10.67 -0.10 -1.56
C VAL A 45 11.21 -1.06 -0.51
N ASN A 46 11.31 -2.35 -0.82
CA ASN A 46 11.73 -3.36 0.15
C ASN A 46 13.26 -3.44 0.27
N GLU A 47 14.00 -3.17 -0.81
CA GLU A 47 15.47 -3.19 -0.81
C GLU A 47 16.04 -2.10 0.11
N ASP A 48 15.53 -0.86 0.03
CA ASP A 48 15.99 0.27 0.86
C ASP A 48 15.78 0.05 2.37
N VAL A 49 14.89 -0.88 2.76
CA VAL A 49 14.48 -1.10 4.16
C VAL A 49 15.34 -2.15 4.86
N GLN A 50 15.91 -3.10 4.11
CA GLN A 50 16.67 -4.20 4.69
C GLN A 50 18.12 -3.82 5.05
N ASP A 51 18.65 -2.76 4.44
CA ASP A 51 20.07 -2.40 4.58
C ASP A 51 20.39 -1.59 5.86
N ASP A 52 19.49 -0.73 6.36
CA ASP A 52 19.67 -0.03 7.65
C ASP A 52 18.31 0.41 8.29
N PRO A 53 17.92 -0.14 9.45
CA PRO A 53 16.66 0.19 10.12
C PRO A 53 16.60 1.64 10.67
N THR A 54 17.74 2.31 10.87
CA THR A 54 17.79 3.70 11.34
C THR A 54 17.52 4.68 10.19
N VAL A 55 18.06 4.39 9.01
CA VAL A 55 17.81 5.16 7.78
C VAL A 55 16.35 5.01 7.34
N SER A 56 15.82 3.79 7.43
CA SER A 56 14.43 3.46 7.05
C SER A 56 13.38 4.32 7.73
N LYS A 57 13.53 4.59 9.05
CA LYS A 57 12.60 5.47 9.78
C LYS A 57 12.59 6.90 9.24
N SER A 58 13.76 7.45 8.96
CA SER A 58 13.88 8.81 8.42
C SER A 58 13.28 8.99 7.02
N VAL A 59 13.21 7.90 6.24
CA VAL A 59 12.59 7.88 4.91
C VAL A 59 11.06 7.79 5.01
N TRP A 60 10.53 7.04 5.98
CA TRP A 60 9.08 6.92 6.18
C TRP A 60 8.45 8.16 6.81
N ASP A 61 9.22 8.92 7.59
CA ASP A 61 8.77 10.21 8.14
C ASP A 61 8.62 11.30 7.05
N ARG A 62 9.20 11.09 5.85
CA ARG A 62 9.07 12.00 4.71
C ARG A 62 7.79 11.72 3.94
N GLY A 63 6.66 12.20 4.44
CA GLY A 63 5.37 12.05 3.76
C GLY A 63 5.40 12.53 2.30
N TRP A 64 4.65 11.84 1.43
CA TRP A 64 4.50 12.17 0.01
C TRP A 64 3.01 12.25 -0.33
N LEU A 65 2.59 13.27 -1.10
CA LEU A 65 1.19 13.52 -1.45
C LEU A 65 0.24 13.55 -0.23
N ASN A 66 0.65 14.24 0.85
CA ASN A 66 -0.10 14.33 2.12
C ASN A 66 -0.41 12.98 2.79
N GLY A 67 0.40 11.96 2.51
CA GLY A 67 0.26 10.63 3.10
C GLY A 67 1.62 9.98 3.31
N ALA A 68 1.65 8.66 3.23
CA ALA A 68 2.89 7.91 3.42
C ALA A 68 3.91 8.21 2.30
N SER A 69 5.18 7.92 2.56
CA SER A 69 6.25 8.19 1.60
C SER A 69 6.19 7.27 0.38
N GLN A 70 5.69 6.05 0.54
CA GLN A 70 5.62 5.03 -0.52
C GLN A 70 4.19 4.84 -1.00
N LYS A 71 4.01 4.64 -2.31
CA LYS A 71 2.69 4.41 -2.92
C LYS A 71 2.59 3.00 -3.48
N VAL A 72 1.50 2.32 -3.18
CA VAL A 72 1.22 1.03 -3.81
C VAL A 72 0.82 1.22 -5.28
N ALA A 73 1.21 0.27 -6.11
CA ALA A 73 0.82 0.21 -7.51
C ALA A 73 -0.49 -0.57 -7.66
N ASN A 74 -1.34 -0.16 -8.60
CA ASN A 74 -2.50 -0.94 -9.02
C ASN A 74 -2.06 -1.94 -10.09
N GLU A 75 -2.11 -3.22 -9.76
CA GLU A 75 -1.76 -4.32 -10.68
C GLU A 75 -2.98 -4.75 -11.52
N ALA A 76 -4.17 -4.71 -10.92
CA ALA A 76 -5.41 -5.02 -11.63
C ALA A 76 -6.58 -4.22 -11.06
N LEU A 77 -7.52 -3.88 -11.93
CA LEU A 77 -8.80 -3.28 -11.57
C LEU A 77 -9.90 -3.90 -12.42
N VAL A 78 -10.90 -4.47 -11.75
CA VAL A 78 -12.06 -5.10 -12.37
C VAL A 78 -13.32 -4.46 -11.80
N TYR A 79 -14.22 -4.08 -12.70
CA TYR A 79 -15.54 -3.56 -12.36
C TYR A 79 -16.53 -4.71 -12.45
N THR A 80 -17.15 -5.08 -11.34
CA THR A 80 -18.28 -6.01 -11.37
C THR A 80 -19.54 -5.23 -11.72
N THR A 81 -20.29 -5.74 -12.70
CA THR A 81 -21.65 -5.24 -12.96
C THR A 81 -22.57 -5.80 -11.87
N ILE A 82 -23.23 -4.90 -11.13
CA ILE A 82 -24.42 -5.24 -10.33
C ILE A 82 -25.67 -5.01 -11.17
#